data_AF-A0A9D0I8B7-F1
#
_entry.id   AF-A0A9D0I8B7-F1
#
_cell.length_a   1.000
_cell.length_b   1.000
_cell.length_c   1.000
_cell.angle_alpha   90.00
_cell.angle_beta   90.00
_cell.angle_gamma   90.00
#
_symmetry.space_group_name_H-M   'P 1'
#
loop_
_entity.id
_entity.type
_entity.pdbx_description
1 polymer ?
#
loop_
_entity_poly.entity_id
_entity_poly.type
_entity_poly.pdbx_seq_one_letter_code
_entity_poly.pdbx_strand_id
1 'polypeptide(L)'
;MNHRRRGIRLTRREQAEVEEGLPFLGYIAAGHPIEAVEQQERMPVPEWLRSGDDCYLLQVRGDSMIDEGILDGDHIVVEPRNHARNGEIVVALVDGSEATLKRIEQRPGAVLLHPANPSMAPMRYPPERVQIQGVLVGQMRRYP
;
A
#
# COMPACT_ATOMS: atom_id res chain seq x y z
N MET A 1 -8.48 17.15 62.36
CA MET A 1 -7.94 17.85 61.18
C MET A 1 -7.53 16.81 60.13
N ASN A 2 -8.21 16.81 58.99
CA ASN A 2 -8.05 15.86 57.89
C ASN A 2 -6.75 16.11 57.12
N HIS A 3 -5.84 15.14 57.07
CA HIS A 3 -4.78 15.11 56.05
C HIS A 3 -5.01 13.94 55.09
N ARG A 4 -5.84 14.20 54.06
CA ARG A 4 -5.90 13.38 52.85
C ARG A 4 -4.56 13.47 52.13
N ARG A 5 -3.73 12.42 52.23
CA ARG A 5 -2.61 12.22 51.30
C ARG A 5 -3.18 11.57 50.05
N ARG A 6 -3.25 12.32 48.95
CA ARG A 6 -3.66 11.82 47.63
C ARG A 6 -2.55 10.92 47.11
N GLY A 7 -2.80 9.61 47.01
CA GLY A 7 -1.89 8.70 46.33
C GLY A 7 -1.92 8.99 44.83
N ILE A 8 -0.75 9.20 44.22
CA ILE A 8 -0.63 9.20 42.76
C ILE A 8 -0.66 7.74 42.32
N ARG A 9 -1.70 7.37 41.58
CA ARG A 9 -1.81 6.06 40.94
C ARG A 9 -1.12 6.18 39.58
N LEU A 10 0.04 5.55 39.42
CA LEU A 10 0.62 5.35 38.09
C LEU A 10 -0.36 4.46 37.31
N THR A 11 -1.14 5.04 36.40
CA THR A 11 -1.77 4.27 35.34
C THR A 11 -0.68 3.94 34.35
N ARG A 12 0.13 2.94 34.67
CA ARG A 12 0.85 2.19 33.63
C ARG A 12 -0.24 1.49 32.83
N ARG A 13 -0.89 2.23 31.92
CA ARG A 13 -1.20 1.64 30.63
C ARG A 13 0.18 1.23 30.14
N GLU A 14 0.38 -0.06 29.96
CA GLU A 14 1.40 -0.55 29.05
C GLU A 14 1.15 0.21 27.75
N GLN A 15 1.88 1.32 27.59
CA GLN A 15 2.14 1.88 26.28
C GLN A 15 2.94 0.76 25.63
N ALA A 16 2.23 -0.20 25.02
CA ALA A 16 2.80 -0.86 23.87
C ALA A 16 3.33 0.31 23.04
N GLU A 17 4.64 0.39 22.86
CA GLU A 17 5.25 1.28 21.91
C GLU A 17 4.56 0.95 20.59
N VAL A 18 3.54 1.72 20.24
CA VAL A 18 2.97 1.69 18.90
C VAL A 18 4.12 2.20 18.08
N GLU A 19 4.85 1.30 17.42
CA GLU A 19 5.91 1.72 16.53
C GLU A 19 5.30 2.73 15.54
N GLU A 20 5.66 3.99 15.68
CA GLU A 20 4.99 5.08 14.97
C GLU A 20 5.19 4.93 13.46
N GLY A 21 4.11 5.15 12.71
CA GLY A 21 4.12 5.07 11.25
C GLY A 21 3.63 3.75 10.67
N LEU A 22 3.67 3.66 9.34
CA LEU A 22 3.25 2.50 8.57
C LEU A 22 4.47 1.64 8.20
N PRO A 23 4.34 0.30 8.16
CA PRO A 23 5.42 -0.58 7.73
C PRO A 23 5.75 -0.38 6.25
N PHE A 24 7.03 -0.29 5.95
CA PHE A 24 7.55 -0.32 4.59
C PHE A 24 7.82 -1.76 4.18
N LEU A 25 7.09 -2.24 3.16
CA LEU A 25 7.17 -3.64 2.71
C LEU A 25 8.11 -3.83 1.52
N GLY A 26 8.77 -2.76 1.07
CA GLY A 26 9.75 -2.81 -0.01
C GLY A 26 9.23 -2.20 -1.31
N TYR A 27 9.59 -2.82 -2.43
CA TYR A 27 9.46 -2.21 -3.75
C TYR A 27 8.41 -2.93 -4.60
N ILE A 28 7.70 -2.17 -5.40
CA ILE A 28 6.77 -2.69 -6.40
C ILE A 28 7.16 -2.19 -7.79
N ALA A 29 7.53 -3.13 -8.64
CA ALA A 29 7.80 -2.87 -10.05
C ALA A 29 6.60 -3.29 -10.90
N ALA A 30 6.51 -2.75 -12.10
CA ALA A 30 5.70 -3.41 -13.13
C ALA A 30 6.38 -4.72 -13.54
N GLY A 31 5.64 -5.83 -13.45
CA GLY A 31 6.05 -7.09 -14.08
C GLY A 31 7.08 -7.94 -13.33
N HIS A 32 7.41 -7.60 -12.08
CA HIS A 32 8.37 -8.35 -11.27
C HIS A 32 7.82 -8.56 -9.85
N PRO A 33 8.27 -9.60 -9.12
CA PRO A 33 7.84 -9.83 -7.73
C PRO A 33 8.09 -8.60 -6.83
N ILE A 34 7.30 -8.46 -5.75
CA ILE A 34 7.64 -7.50 -4.70
C ILE A 34 9.00 -7.90 -4.12
N GLU A 35 9.96 -7.00 -4.21
CA GLU A 35 11.23 -7.12 -3.52
C GLU A 35 10.98 -6.71 -2.06
N ALA A 36 10.72 -7.72 -1.22
CA ALA A 36 10.56 -7.52 0.21
C ALA A 36 11.88 -7.07 0.82
N VAL A 37 11.84 -6.02 1.63
CA VAL A 37 12.99 -5.54 2.39
C VAL A 37 13.04 -6.30 3.71
N GLU A 38 14.22 -6.84 4.07
CA GLU A 38 14.39 -7.64 5.30
C GLU A 38 14.22 -6.82 6.59
N GLN A 39 14.35 -5.49 6.50
CA GLN A 39 14.24 -4.58 7.64
C GLN A 39 12.79 -4.12 7.82
N GLN A 40 12.29 -4.20 9.06
CA GLN A 40 11.01 -3.64 9.48
C GLN A 40 11.09 -2.12 9.62
N GLU A 41 11.40 -1.42 8.52
CA GLU A 41 11.36 0.04 8.51
C GLU A 41 9.91 0.52 8.59
N ARG A 42 9.65 1.49 9.46
CA ARG A 42 8.37 2.19 9.55
C ARG A 42 8.57 3.66 9.25
N MET A 43 7.65 4.24 8.50
CA MET A 43 7.70 5.65 8.15
C MET A 43 6.46 6.38 8.67
N PRO A 44 6.60 7.59 9.25
CA PRO A 44 5.46 8.38 9.66
C PRO A 44 4.64 8.80 8.43
N VAL A 45 3.34 8.52 8.48
CA VAL A 45 2.38 8.90 7.44
C VAL A 45 1.25 9.68 8.08
N PRO A 46 0.91 10.89 7.59
CA PRO A 46 -0.19 11.66 8.13
C PRO A 46 -1.52 10.89 8.07
N GLU A 47 -2.36 11.02 9.11
CA GLU A 47 -3.63 10.29 9.21
C GLU A 47 -4.57 10.54 8.02
N TRP A 48 -4.56 11.75 7.44
CA TRP A 48 -5.41 12.09 6.30
C TRP A 48 -4.98 11.42 4.98
N LEU A 49 -3.80 10.81 4.93
CA LEU A 49 -3.27 10.12 3.74
C LEU A 49 -3.45 8.59 3.80
N ARG A 50 -4.01 8.08 4.90
CA ARG A 50 -4.26 6.65 5.12
C ARG A 50 -5.74 6.42 5.47
N SER A 51 -6.28 5.26 5.09
CA SER A 51 -7.65 4.87 5.43
C SER A 51 -7.76 4.16 6.79
N GLY A 52 -6.61 3.82 7.40
CA GLY A 52 -6.52 3.17 8.71
C GLY A 52 -5.05 2.99 9.15
N ASP A 53 -4.86 2.40 10.33
CA ASP A 53 -3.52 2.09 10.88
C ASP A 53 -2.92 0.78 10.32
N ASP A 54 -3.69 0.02 9.56
CA ASP A 54 -3.29 -1.24 8.92
C ASP A 54 -2.70 -1.07 7.52
N CYS A 55 -2.67 0.16 7.00
CA CYS A 55 -2.04 0.49 5.73
C CYS A 55 -0.54 0.15 5.74
N TYR A 56 0.03 -0.05 4.55
CA TYR A 56 1.46 -0.27 4.38
C TYR A 56 2.04 0.59 3.24
N LEU A 57 3.35 0.73 3.24
CA LEU A 57 4.09 1.48 2.24
C LEU A 57 4.81 0.55 1.27
N LEU A 58 4.78 0.93 0.00
CA LEU A 58 5.65 0.39 -1.04
C LEU A 58 6.31 1.54 -1.79
N GLN A 59 7.54 1.33 -2.27
CA GLN A 59 8.18 2.26 -3.19
C GLN A 59 8.00 1.78 -4.63
N VAL A 60 7.55 2.69 -5.50
CA VAL A 60 7.31 2.40 -6.91
C VAL A 60 8.64 2.33 -7.65
N ARG A 61 8.76 1.30 -8.51
CA ARG A 61 9.84 1.18 -9.49
C ARG A 61 9.27 1.10 -10.91
N GLY A 62 9.79 1.96 -11.80
CA GLY A 62 9.39 2.06 -13.20
C GLY A 62 8.27 3.06 -13.48
N ASP A 63 7.73 3.00 -14.68
CA ASP A 63 6.94 4.07 -15.31
C ASP A 63 5.52 3.63 -15.73
N SER A 64 5.06 2.46 -15.29
CA SER A 64 3.77 1.92 -15.78
C SER A 64 2.54 2.73 -15.39
N MET A 65 2.68 3.70 -14.49
CA MET A 65 1.59 4.52 -13.93
C MET A 65 1.85 6.03 -14.07
N ILE A 66 2.70 6.45 -15.02
CA ILE A 66 3.09 7.85 -15.23
C ILE A 66 1.91 8.80 -15.48
N ASP A 67 0.88 8.37 -16.22
CA ASP A 67 -0.28 9.19 -16.54
C ASP A 67 -1.20 9.41 -15.32
N GLU A 68 -1.02 8.63 -14.24
CA GLU A 68 -1.64 8.88 -12.93
C GLU A 68 -0.78 9.76 -12.02
N GLY A 69 0.34 10.26 -12.52
CA GLY A 69 1.31 11.00 -11.72
C GLY A 69 2.08 10.12 -10.73
N ILE A 70 1.99 8.80 -10.84
CA ILE A 70 2.77 7.84 -10.06
C ILE A 70 4.06 7.55 -10.80
N LEU A 71 5.15 8.10 -10.28
CA LEU A 71 6.48 8.04 -10.88
C LEU A 71 7.38 7.11 -10.08
N ASP A 72 8.48 6.72 -10.73
CA ASP A 72 9.58 6.00 -10.11
C ASP A 72 10.08 6.72 -8.84
N GLY A 73 10.27 5.96 -7.76
CA GLY A 73 10.72 6.47 -6.46
C GLY A 73 9.63 6.96 -5.52
N ASP A 74 8.37 7.04 -5.96
CA ASP A 74 7.25 7.40 -5.10
C ASP A 74 7.00 6.39 -4.00
N HIS A 75 6.61 6.88 -2.82
CA HIS A 75 6.07 6.03 -1.77
C HIS A 75 4.56 6.04 -1.87
N ILE A 76 3.96 4.86 -2.03
CA ILE A 76 2.51 4.68 -2.08
C ILE A 76 1.99 4.11 -0.76
N VAL A 77 0.85 4.62 -0.33
CA VAL A 77 0.10 4.10 0.83
C VAL A 77 -0.96 3.16 0.29
N VAL A 78 -0.94 1.92 0.78
CA VAL A 78 -1.83 0.85 0.32
C VAL A 78 -2.68 0.35 1.48
N GLU A 79 -3.99 0.38 1.29
CA GLU A 79 -4.96 -0.25 2.19
C GLU A 79 -5.00 -1.76 1.91
N PRO A 80 -4.73 -2.61 2.90
CA PRO A 80 -4.77 -4.06 2.72
C PRO A 80 -6.21 -4.53 2.50
N ARG A 81 -6.49 -5.03 1.30
CA ARG A 81 -7.80 -5.62 0.98
C ARG A 81 -7.71 -6.55 -0.21
N ASN A 82 -8.61 -7.53 -0.22
CA ASN A 82 -8.70 -8.57 -1.24
C ASN A 82 -9.74 -8.28 -2.34
N HIS A 83 -10.30 -7.07 -2.37
CA HIS A 83 -11.32 -6.67 -3.33
C HIS A 83 -11.10 -5.22 -3.78
N ALA A 84 -11.58 -4.90 -4.97
CA ALA A 84 -11.52 -3.56 -5.53
C ALA A 84 -12.75 -3.29 -6.42
N ARG A 85 -13.06 -2.03 -6.62
CA ARG A 85 -14.01 -1.52 -7.60
C ARG A 85 -13.27 -1.28 -8.92
N ASN A 86 -14.01 -1.35 -10.02
CA ASN A 86 -13.46 -1.02 -11.33
C ASN A 86 -12.98 0.43 -11.34
N GLY A 87 -11.80 0.63 -11.90
CA GLY A 87 -11.14 1.91 -11.94
C GLY A 87 -10.30 2.21 -10.71
N GLU A 88 -10.20 1.35 -9.70
CA GLU A 88 -9.23 1.57 -8.61
C GLU A 88 -7.82 1.16 -9.03
N ILE A 89 -6.80 1.79 -8.43
CA ILE A 89 -5.40 1.41 -8.60
C ILE A 89 -5.06 0.40 -7.51
N VAL A 90 -4.64 -0.80 -7.91
CA VAL A 90 -4.47 -1.94 -7.01
C VAL A 90 -3.03 -2.43 -7.02
N VAL A 91 -2.60 -2.95 -5.87
CA VAL A 91 -1.50 -3.90 -5.80
C VAL A 91 -2.10 -5.28 -6.09
N ALA A 92 -1.72 -5.88 -7.21
CA ALA A 92 -2.15 -7.20 -7.60
C ALA A 92 -0.96 -8.16 -7.65
N LEU A 93 -1.18 -9.39 -7.18
CA LEU A 93 -0.29 -10.52 -7.34
C LEU A 93 -0.85 -11.43 -8.43
N VAL A 94 -0.13 -11.53 -9.54
CA VAL A 94 -0.44 -12.36 -10.69
C VAL A 94 0.34 -13.68 -10.59
N ASP A 95 -0.34 -14.80 -10.85
CA ASP A 95 0.27 -16.14 -10.83
C ASP A 95 1.00 -16.50 -9.52
N GLY A 96 0.58 -15.88 -8.41
CA GLY A 96 1.15 -16.11 -7.09
C GLY A 96 2.60 -15.59 -6.91
N SER A 97 3.16 -14.86 -7.87
CA SER A 97 4.56 -14.42 -7.79
C SER A 97 4.84 -13.03 -8.35
N GLU A 98 4.10 -12.56 -9.35
CA GLU A 98 4.34 -11.29 -10.01
C GLU A 98 3.48 -10.18 -9.40
N ALA A 99 4.10 -9.28 -8.64
CA ALA A 99 3.38 -8.16 -8.05
C ALA A 99 3.38 -6.96 -9.00
N THR A 100 2.28 -6.23 -9.06
CA THR A 100 2.16 -5.10 -9.98
C THR A 100 1.20 -4.04 -9.47
N LEU A 101 1.47 -2.78 -9.79
CA LEU A 101 0.58 -1.66 -9.56
C LEU A 101 -0.14 -1.31 -10.86
N LYS A 102 -1.45 -1.49 -10.92
CA LYS A 102 -2.26 -1.28 -12.13
C LYS A 102 -3.65 -0.78 -11.79
N ARG A 103 -4.33 -0.14 -12.75
CA ARG A 103 -5.76 0.12 -12.63
C ARG A 103 -6.54 -1.15 -12.96
N ILE A 104 -7.42 -1.57 -12.08
CA ILE A 104 -8.19 -2.81 -12.25
C ILE A 104 -9.50 -2.57 -12.98
N GLU A 105 -9.85 -3.50 -13.88
CA GLU A 105 -11.18 -3.62 -14.45
C GLU A 105 -11.61 -5.09 -14.44
N GLN A 106 -12.69 -5.39 -13.71
CA GLN A 106 -13.25 -6.72 -13.56
C GLN A 106 -14.48 -6.85 -14.45
N ARG A 107 -14.52 -7.91 -15.24
CA ARG A 107 -15.62 -8.32 -16.12
C ARG A 107 -15.97 -9.78 -15.87
N PRO A 108 -17.17 -10.25 -16.25
CA PRO A 108 -17.47 -11.68 -16.18
C PRO A 108 -16.40 -12.53 -16.88
N GLY A 109 -15.72 -13.39 -16.13
CA GLY A 109 -14.68 -14.29 -16.63
C GLY A 109 -13.33 -13.64 -16.98
N ALA A 110 -13.09 -12.37 -16.63
CA ALA A 110 -11.80 -11.73 -16.88
C ALA A 110 -11.50 -10.58 -15.92
N VAL A 111 -10.22 -10.43 -15.59
CA VAL A 111 -9.66 -9.25 -14.94
C VAL A 111 -8.68 -8.60 -15.91
N LEU A 112 -8.84 -7.31 -16.14
CA LEU A 112 -7.92 -6.48 -16.90
C LEU A 112 -7.12 -5.62 -15.93
N LEU A 113 -5.81 -5.61 -16.11
CA LEU A 113 -4.86 -4.77 -15.39
C LEU A 113 -4.30 -3.76 -16.38
N HIS A 114 -4.76 -2.51 -16.25
CA HIS A 114 -4.42 -1.42 -17.13
C HIS A 114 -3.20 -0.66 -16.58
N PRO A 115 -2.10 -0.56 -17.35
CA PRO A 115 -1.10 0.46 -17.08
C PRO A 115 -1.70 1.84 -17.36
N ALA A 116 -1.18 2.85 -16.69
CA ALA A 116 -1.39 4.25 -17.06
C ALA A 116 -0.10 4.79 -17.68
N ASN A 117 0.28 4.16 -18.78
CA ASN A 117 1.40 4.53 -19.62
C ASN A 117 1.05 4.16 -21.08
N PRO A 118 1.06 5.11 -22.03
CA PRO A 118 0.62 4.88 -23.40
C PRO A 118 1.52 3.94 -24.20
N SER A 119 2.74 3.68 -23.74
CA SER A 119 3.64 2.70 -24.37
C SER A 119 3.36 1.25 -23.95
N MET A 120 2.44 1.03 -23.01
CA MET A 120 2.14 -0.29 -22.42
C MET A 120 0.69 -0.70 -22.69
N ALA A 121 0.47 -1.96 -23.06
CA ALA A 121 -0.86 -2.49 -23.31
C ALA A 121 -1.52 -3.06 -22.03
N PRO A 122 -2.85 -2.99 -21.89
CA PRO A 122 -3.58 -3.69 -20.85
C PRO A 122 -3.33 -5.20 -20.88
N MET A 123 -3.18 -5.79 -19.70
CA MET A 123 -3.00 -7.23 -19.54
C MET A 123 -4.33 -7.87 -19.10
N ARG A 124 -4.69 -9.00 -19.70
CA ARG A 124 -5.95 -9.72 -19.42
C ARG A 124 -5.66 -11.08 -18.82
N TYR A 125 -6.28 -11.36 -17.68
CA TYR A 125 -6.14 -12.60 -16.95
C TYR A 125 -7.50 -13.23 -16.61
N PRO A 126 -7.59 -14.56 -16.50
CA PRO A 126 -8.64 -15.23 -15.73
C PRO A 126 -8.66 -14.72 -14.27
N PRO A 127 -9.84 -14.56 -13.64
CA PRO A 127 -9.94 -14.03 -12.28
C PRO A 127 -9.10 -14.78 -11.23
N GLU A 128 -9.01 -16.11 -11.34
CA GLU A 128 -8.25 -16.98 -10.44
C GLU A 128 -6.72 -16.74 -10.46
N ARG A 129 -6.21 -16.11 -11.52
CA ARG A 129 -4.79 -15.77 -11.65
C ARG A 129 -4.41 -14.44 -11.00
N VAL A 130 -5.39 -13.64 -10.56
CA VAL A 130 -5.16 -12.29 -10.01
C VAL A 130 -5.64 -12.22 -8.58
N GLN A 131 -4.71 -11.97 -7.66
CA GLN A 131 -5.01 -11.76 -6.25
C GLN A 131 -4.77 -10.30 -5.88
N ILE A 132 -5.82 -9.59 -5.48
CA ILE A 132 -5.69 -8.22 -4.98
C ILE A 132 -5.08 -8.28 -3.58
N GLN A 133 -3.96 -7.58 -3.38
CA GLN A 133 -3.27 -7.47 -2.09
C GLN A 133 -3.64 -6.18 -1.36
N GLY A 134 -4.06 -5.16 -2.11
CA GLY A 134 -4.51 -3.90 -1.55
C GLY A 134 -4.81 -2.86 -2.60
N VAL A 135 -5.30 -1.71 -2.14
CA VAL A 135 -5.67 -0.58 -3.00
C VAL A 135 -4.93 0.66 -2.58
N LEU A 136 -4.48 1.41 -3.58
CA LEU A 136 -3.81 2.69 -3.40
C LEU A 136 -4.77 3.70 -2.77
N VAL A 137 -4.38 4.28 -1.64
CA VAL A 137 -5.15 5.33 -0.94
C VAL A 137 -4.39 6.64 -0.79
N GLY A 138 -3.08 6.63 -1.00
CA GLY A 138 -2.24 7.81 -0.88
C GLY A 138 -0.89 7.67 -1.56
N GLN A 139 -0.21 8.79 -1.74
CA GLN A 139 1.10 8.88 -2.37
C GLN A 139 1.91 9.99 -1.70
N MET A 140 3.21 9.77 -1.54
CA MET A 140 4.17 10.75 -1.06
C MET A 140 5.37 10.79 -2.01
N ARG A 141 5.80 12.00 -2.37
CA ARG A 141 7.02 12.24 -3.15
C ARG A 141 7.91 13.24 -2.43
N ARG A 142 9.21 12.94 -2.38
CA ARG A 142 10.24 13.86 -1.92
C ARG A 142 11.02 14.36 -3.13
N TYR A 143 11.10 15.68 -3.29
CA TYR A 143 12.02 16.33 -4.22
C TYR A 143 13.33 16.66 -3.51
N PRO A 144 14.47 16.67 -4.22
CA PRO A 144 15.74 17.15 -3.67
C PRO A 144 15.71 18.65 -3.36
#